data_AF-A0A8T4XRX1-F1
#
_entry.id   AF-A0A8T4XRX1-F1
#
_cell.length_a   1.000
_cell.length_b   1.000
_cell.length_c   1.000
_cell.angle_alpha   90.00
_cell.angle_beta   90.00
_cell.angle_gamma   90.00
#
_symmetry.space_group_name_H-M   'P 1'
#
loop_
_entity.id
_entity.type
_entity.pdbx_description
1 polymer ?
#
loop_
_entity_poly.entity_id
_entity_poly.type
_entity_poly.pdbx_seq_one_letter_code
_entity_poly.pdbx_strand_id
1 'polypeptide(L)' 'MKAELIAVGDELCYGRSYDTNYFWLADQLTHLGVLVRRITCIRDEEEICHVLMDSIERQSDFIFIAGGLGPT' A
#
# COMPACT_ATOMS: atom_id res chain seq x y z
N MET A 1 5.78 -16.39 -0.51
CA MET A 1 4.57 -15.57 -0.34
C MET A 1 4.80 -14.21 -0.97
N LYS A 2 3.77 -13.59 -1.52
CA LYS A 2 3.80 -12.30 -2.24
C LYS A 2 2.88 -11.30 -1.56
N ALA A 3 3.36 -10.08 -1.38
CA ALA A 3 2.56 -8.98 -0.83
C ALA A 3 2.46 -7.81 -1.80
N GLU A 4 1.32 -7.13 -1.79
CA GLU A 4 1.15 -5.77 -2.31
C GLU A 4 0.78 -4.81 -1.18
N LEU A 5 1.28 -3.58 -1.28
CA LEU A 5 1.08 -2.51 -0.32
C LEU A 5 0.34 -1.36 -1.01
N ILE A 6 -0.73 -0.83 -0.41
CA ILE A 6 -1.56 0.25 -0.96
C ILE A 6 -1.61 1.42 0.02
N ALA A 7 -0.72 2.39 -0.18
CA ALA A 7 -0.64 3.62 0.60
C ALA A 7 -1.71 4.63 0.19
N VAL A 8 -2.53 5.06 1.14
CA VAL A 8 -3.61 6.02 0.92
C VAL A 8 -3.25 7.35 1.60
N GLY A 9 -3.25 8.43 0.85
CA GLY A 9 -3.06 9.77 1.40
C GLY A 9 -2.70 10.79 0.32
N ASP A 10 -3.49 11.86 0.26
CA ASP A 10 -3.24 12.98 -0.65
C ASP A 10 -1.83 13.57 -0.48
N GLU A 11 -1.38 13.72 0.76
CA GLU A 11 -0.07 14.25 1.11
C GLU A 11 1.09 13.42 0.57
N LEU A 12 0.89 12.10 0.41
CA LEU A 12 1.87 11.19 -0.18
C LEU A 12 1.93 11.43 -1.70
N CYS A 13 0.78 11.50 -2.37
CA CYS A 13 0.71 11.80 -3.81
C CYS A 13 1.25 13.20 -4.16
N TYR A 14 1.05 14.19 -3.29
CA TYR A 14 1.62 15.54 -3.45
C TYR A 14 3.11 15.63 -3.10
N GLY A 15 3.71 14.56 -2.55
CA GLY A 15 5.10 14.58 -2.08
C GLY A 15 5.34 15.53 -0.91
N ARG A 16 4.30 15.83 -0.12
CA ARG A 16 4.40 16.67 1.09
C ARG A 16 4.89 15.88 2.30
N SER A 17 4.69 14.56 2.26
CA SER A 17 5.15 13.62 3.28
C SER A 17 5.84 12.44 2.62
N TYR A 18 6.89 11.94 3.27
CA TYR A 18 7.48 10.65 2.89
C TYR A 18 6.65 9.53 3.49
N ASP A 19 6.38 8.53 2.66
CA ASP A 19 5.79 7.29 3.12
C ASP A 19 6.84 6.45 3.89
N THR A 20 6.89 6.64 5.21
CA THR A 20 7.76 5.86 6.09
C THR A 20 7.12 4.58 6.59
N ASN A 21 5.79 4.53 6.65
CA ASN A 21 5.04 3.37 7.14
C ASN A 21 5.22 2.18 6.22
N TYR A 22 5.03 2.37 4.91
CA TYR A 22 5.16 1.29 3.96
C TYR A 22 6.61 0.94 3.66
N PHE A 23 7.52 1.91 3.76
CA PHE A 23 8.95 1.62 3.66
C PHE A 23 9.40 0.70 4.79
N TRP A 24 8.98 0.98 6.03
CA TRP A 24 9.22 0.12 7.17
C TRP A 24 8.55 -1.25 7.01
N LEU A 25 7.26 -1.29 6.63
CA LEU A 25 6.53 -2.55 6.46
C LEU A 25 7.15 -3.43 5.36
N ALA A 26 7.57 -2.84 4.24
CA ALA A 26 8.20 -3.58 3.16
C ALA A 26 9.53 -4.22 3.59
N ASP A 27 10.31 -3.49 4.39
CA ASP A 27 11.54 -4.01 5.00
C ASP A 27 11.23 -5.18 5.95
N GLN A 28 10.23 -5.05 6.82
CA GLN A 28 9.84 -6.15 7.73
C GLN A 28 9.34 -7.38 6.97
N LEU A 29 8.51 -7.20 5.95
CA LEU A 29 8.02 -8.30 5.11
C LEU A 29 9.17 -9.01 4.39
N THR A 30 10.14 -8.25 3.90
CA THR A 30 11.34 -8.78 3.24
C THR A 30 12.16 -9.63 4.22
N HIS A 31 12.37 -9.15 5.45
CA HIS A 31 13.04 -9.92 6.51
C HIS A 31 12.30 -11.21 6.88
N LEU A 32 10.98 -11.25 6.73
CA LEU A 32 10.15 -12.44 6.95
C LEU A 32 10.08 -13.37 5.71
N GLY A 33 10.81 -13.08 4.63
CA GLY A 33 10.82 -13.87 3.41
C GLY A 33 9.59 -13.69 2.51
N VAL A 34 8.82 -12.62 2.72
CA VAL A 34 7.70 -12.23 1.86
C VAL A 34 8.21 -11.31 0.76
N LEU A 35 7.90 -11.64 -0.49
CA LEU A 35 8.25 -10.81 -1.64
C LEU A 35 7.23 -9.68 -1.79
N VAL A 36 7.63 -8.46 -1.45
CA VAL A 36 6.84 -7.25 -1.76
C VAL A 36 6.95 -6.98 -3.26
N ARG A 37 5.86 -7.17 -4.00
CA ARG A 37 5.85 -7.03 -5.47
C ARG A 37 5.60 -5.61 -5.93
N ARG A 38 4.78 -4.87 -5.20
CA ARG A 38 4.35 -3.53 -5.57
C ARG A 38 3.96 -2.74 -4.33
N ILE A 39 4.29 -1.46 -4.35
CA ILE A 39 3.79 -0.45 -3.44
C ILE A 39 3.08 0.58 -4.32
N THR A 40 1.80 0.82 -4.07
CA THR A 40 0.98 1.76 -4.83
C THR A 40 0.54 2.89 -3.90
N CYS A 41 0.79 4.13 -4.29
CA CYS A 41 0.31 5.31 -3.59
C CYS A 41 -0.93 5.86 -4.30
N ILE A 42 -2.02 6.06 -3.57
CA ILE A 42 -3.28 6.59 -4.07
C ILE A 42 -3.80 7.70 -3.16
N ARG A 43 -4.71 8.50 -3.71
CA ARG A 43 -5.44 9.55 -2.98
C ARG A 43 -6.53 8.96 -2.10
N ASP A 44 -6.97 9.74 -1.12
CA ASP A 44 -8.16 9.43 -0.34
C ASP A 44 -9.39 9.41 -1.28
N GLU A 45 -10.28 8.43 -1.12
CA GLU A 45 -11.61 8.31 -1.74
C GLU A 45 -11.78 7.36 -2.97
N GLU A 46 -11.34 7.67 -4.19
CA GLU A 46 -11.94 7.00 -5.38
C GLU A 46 -11.19 5.78 -5.94
N GLU A 47 -9.88 5.64 -5.72
CA GLU A 47 -9.08 4.61 -6.41
C GLU A 47 -8.89 3.31 -5.62
N ILE A 48 -9.26 3.28 -4.33
CA ILE A 48 -8.98 2.14 -3.44
C ILE A 48 -9.56 0.84 -3.99
N CYS A 49 -10.84 0.86 -4.39
CA CYS A 49 -11.52 -0.31 -4.92
C CYS A 49 -10.84 -0.83 -6.19
N HIS A 50 -10.46 0.07 -7.11
CA HIS A 50 -9.82 -0.32 -8.36
C HIS A 50 -8.44 -0.94 -8.11
N VAL A 51 -7.60 -0.26 -7.32
CA VAL A 51 -6.25 -0.74 -7.00
C VAL A 51 -6.27 -2.05 -6.21
N LEU A 52 -7.27 -2.22 -5.33
CA LEU A 52 -7.49 -3.47 -4.61
C LEU A 52 -7.85 -4.62 -5.57
N MET A 53 -8.80 -4.42 -6.48
CA MET A 53 -9.19 -5.44 -7.46
C MET A 53 -8.01 -5.83 -8.35
N ASP A 54 -7.26 -4.84 -8.81
CA ASP A 54 -6.01 -5.01 -9.53
C ASP A 54 -5.02 -5.92 -8.77
N SER A 55 -4.89 -5.71 -7.46
CA SER A 55 -3.96 -6.47 -6.59
C SER A 55 -4.44 -7.90 -6.36
N ILE A 56 -5.76 -8.11 -6.36
CA ILE A 56 -6.39 -9.43 -6.32
C ILE A 56 -6.17 -10.17 -7.65
N GLU A 57 -6.37 -9.51 -8.79
CA GLU A 57 -6.16 -10.10 -10.12
C GLU A 57 -4.72 -10.58 -10.32
N ARG A 58 -3.73 -9.89 -9.72
CA ARG A 58 -2.32 -10.30 -9.72
C ARG A 58 -1.98 -11.45 -8.77
N GLN A 59 -2.98 -12.00 -8.08
CA GLN A 59 -2.86 -13.16 -7.18
C GLN A 59 -1.82 -12.95 -6.07
N SER A 60 -1.98 -11.85 -5.34
CA SER A 60 -1.21 -11.55 -4.13
C SER A 60 -1.63 -12.45 -2.97
N ASP A 61 -0.69 -12.97 -2.17
CA ASP A 61 -1.02 -13.75 -0.96
C ASP A 61 -1.47 -12.84 0.19
N PHE A 62 -0.91 -11.62 0.23
CA PHE A 62 -1.24 -10.58 1.20
C PHE A 62 -1.44 -9.24 0.52
N ILE A 63 -2.41 -8.47 1.00
CA ILE A 63 -2.63 -7.08 0.59
C ILE A 63 -2.73 -6.25 1.86
N PHE A 64 -1.86 -5.24 1.97
CA PHE A 64 -1.88 -4.31 3.10
C PHE A 64 -2.36 -2.95 2.62
N ILE A 65 -3.31 -2.37 3.34
CA ILE A 65 -3.89 -1.04 3.09
C ILE A 65 -3.90 -0.28 4.40
N ALA A 66 -3.46 0.97 4.36
CA ALA A 66 -3.24 1.87 5.49
C ALA A 66 -3.06 3.31 4.98
N GLY A 67 -3.45 4.28 5.81
CA GLY A 67 -3.67 5.66 5.39
C GLY A 67 -5.15 5.92 5.16
N GLY A 68 -5.60 7.17 5.29
CA GLY A 68 -7.03 7.52 5.20
C GLY A 68 -7.93 6.95 6.31
N LEU A 69 -7.36 6.44 7.41
CA LEU A 69 -8.12 5.89 8.57
C LEU A 69 -8.41 6.94 9.65
N GLY A 70 -8.18 8.22 9.34
CA GLY A 70 -8.51 9.34 10.23
C GLY A 70 -10.04 9.51 10.37
N PRO A 71 -10.50 10.30 11.35
CA PRO A 71 -11.93 10.58 11.54
C PRO A 71 -12.50 11.58 10.52
N THR A 72 -11.67 12.06 9.60
CA THR A 72 -11.96 13.03 8.54
C THR A 72 -12.21 12.29 7.24
#